data_AF-A0A7S3JUI3-F1
#
_entry.id   AF-A0A7S3JUI3-F1
#
_cell.length_a   1.000
_cell.length_b   1.000
_cell.length_c   1.000
_cell.angle_alpha   90.00
_cell.angle_beta   90.00
_cell.angle_gamma   90.00
#
_symmetry.space_group_name_H-M   'P 1'
#
loop_
_entity.id
_entity.type
_entity.pdbx_description
1 polymer ?
#
loop_
_entity_poly.entity_id
_entity_poly.type
_entity_poly.pdbx_seq_one_letter_code
_entity_poly.pdbx_strand_id
1 'polypeptide(L)'
;METESGSGRPVSSQERSEEEKSSTKWLLNILPHVCTYLFLWFLVLKLSKNSISWRLVFGPIIISDGVILMRRVTEIKRKKYDAIGASFDVLGVLCSKLFITHHLEGYLTSWTIGKLLFPFWFGTLAAGIFRGIAGAKRPLKKRQRNNTTNDQEDEERKMSDNGGDADEEEKIKPLCFFLRSLIGLIVHCALRCLIPGLITAKMDAVGLGSASWRLVFIPIWCVLAFVGFIALTLCNCAPFVSAGMSPRVKRMAIRLIFFGATQLFVVAVCGLFFLHLLSKKLDCEFKNDKDCVSPSPLELFTPILILYSILFLVHPLVLRDSKLFQHVVSDEMANQNNPDFNEDLVGPHRQLAEALAALNQSLVGSEDSGVLLESIASGPTRLVEYSSTLYGRATTEDDFYLCAHNDTKQPSFSEDLEQGEDSPTNSSLCYICYVAPRDAVLMECGHAGVCFSCAQKLAVRHPRSCPICRQPISTVLKLSTHDRRHKDSKVLVLANEGLAVVPSSSAQTHSTETTTEIEMMEAPQTTTTDSSP
;
A
#
# COMPACT_ATOMS: atom_id res chain seq x y z
N MET A 1 -27.74 35.01 -34.49
CA MET A 1 -27.25 35.43 -33.16
C MET A 1 -28.15 34.76 -32.14
N GLU A 2 -27.84 33.52 -31.77
CA GLU A 2 -28.48 32.84 -30.65
C GLU A 2 -27.36 32.25 -29.81
N THR A 3 -27.31 32.71 -28.57
CA THR A 3 -26.30 32.39 -27.57
C THR A 3 -26.78 31.21 -26.74
N GLU A 4 -26.02 30.13 -26.74
CA GLU A 4 -26.17 29.00 -25.82
C GLU A 4 -25.89 29.46 -24.39
N SER A 5 -26.90 29.41 -23.52
CA SER A 5 -26.73 29.55 -22.06
C SER A 5 -26.66 28.16 -21.43
N GLY A 6 -25.42 27.69 -21.23
CA GLY A 6 -25.11 26.47 -20.49
C GLY A 6 -25.50 26.56 -19.01
N SER A 7 -26.38 25.67 -18.60
CA SER A 7 -26.79 25.43 -17.20
C SER A 7 -25.76 24.54 -16.51
N GLY A 8 -24.80 25.15 -15.81
CA GLY A 8 -23.91 24.46 -14.87
C GLY A 8 -24.55 24.41 -13.47
N ARG A 9 -24.77 23.22 -12.90
CA ARG A 9 -25.17 23.07 -11.50
C ARG A 9 -24.11 23.69 -10.57
N PRO A 10 -24.51 24.43 -9.52
CA PRO A 10 -23.57 24.93 -8.52
C PRO A 10 -23.05 23.77 -7.65
N VAL A 11 -21.77 23.43 -7.79
CA VAL A 11 -21.04 22.55 -6.88
C VAL A 11 -21.20 23.07 -5.45
N SER A 12 -21.56 22.19 -4.52
CA SER A 12 -21.83 22.58 -3.13
C SER A 12 -20.58 23.22 -2.49
N SER A 13 -20.79 24.26 -1.67
CA SER A 13 -19.68 24.99 -1.01
C SER A 13 -18.83 24.09 -0.11
N GLN A 14 -19.38 22.96 0.34
CA GLN A 14 -18.70 21.98 1.17
C GLN A 14 -17.73 21.09 0.37
N GLU A 15 -18.14 20.58 -0.79
CA GLU A 15 -17.28 19.80 -1.69
C GLU A 15 -16.13 20.64 -2.23
N ARG A 16 -16.41 21.90 -2.64
CA ARG A 16 -15.36 22.84 -3.05
C ARG A 16 -14.35 23.09 -1.93
N SER A 17 -14.79 23.12 -0.67
CA SER A 17 -13.91 23.31 0.49
C SER A 17 -13.05 22.07 0.82
N GLU A 18 -13.52 20.86 0.52
CA GLU A 18 -12.79 19.62 0.78
C GLU A 18 -11.76 19.34 -0.32
N GLU A 19 -12.11 19.65 -1.57
CA GLU A 19 -11.21 19.56 -2.72
C GLU A 19 -10.07 20.60 -2.62
N GLU A 20 -10.38 21.83 -2.21
CA GLU A 20 -9.38 22.87 -1.95
C GLU A 20 -8.44 22.50 -0.79
N LYS A 21 -8.97 21.87 0.28
CA LYS A 21 -8.16 21.31 1.38
C LYS A 21 -7.31 20.12 0.94
N SER A 22 -7.73 19.37 -0.07
CA SER A 22 -6.98 18.23 -0.61
C SER A 22 -5.79 18.71 -1.48
N SER A 23 -6.05 19.68 -2.36
CA SER A 23 -5.05 20.27 -3.26
C SER A 23 -3.94 20.99 -2.48
N THR A 24 -4.31 21.80 -1.50
CA THR A 24 -3.34 22.51 -0.62
C THR A 24 -2.45 21.54 0.18
N LYS A 25 -3.00 20.42 0.67
CA LYS A 25 -2.22 19.38 1.37
C LYS A 25 -1.21 18.69 0.45
N TRP A 26 -1.56 18.47 -0.82
CA TRP A 26 -0.66 17.86 -1.79
C TRP A 26 0.54 18.76 -2.09
N LEU A 27 0.29 20.05 -2.35
CA LEU A 27 1.35 21.05 -2.57
C LEU A 27 2.32 21.15 -1.39
N LEU A 28 1.80 21.15 -0.16
CA LEU A 28 2.61 21.18 1.06
C LEU A 28 3.54 19.97 1.23
N ASN A 29 3.17 18.80 0.69
CA ASN A 29 4.01 17.60 0.78
C ASN A 29 5.10 17.58 -0.30
N ILE A 30 4.89 18.26 -1.44
CA ILE A 30 5.85 18.31 -2.54
C ILE A 30 6.86 19.44 -2.37
N LEU A 31 6.46 20.54 -1.71
CA LEU A 31 7.28 21.73 -1.51
C LEU A 31 8.71 21.42 -1.01
N PRO A 32 8.95 20.56 0.00
CA PRO A 32 10.31 20.29 0.46
C PRO A 32 11.21 19.66 -0.60
N HIS A 33 10.66 18.83 -1.47
CA HIS A 33 11.41 18.19 -2.56
C HIS A 33 11.79 19.21 -3.63
N VAL A 34 10.84 20.08 -4.03
CA VAL A 34 11.09 21.16 -4.99
C VAL A 34 12.14 22.13 -4.46
N CYS A 35 12.00 22.55 -3.20
CA CYS A 35 12.97 23.42 -2.54
C CYS A 35 14.37 22.80 -2.48
N THR A 36 14.48 21.50 -2.21
CA THR A 36 15.77 20.81 -2.18
C THR A 36 16.39 20.74 -3.58
N TYR A 37 15.60 20.44 -4.60
CA TYR A 37 16.06 20.43 -5.99
C TYR A 37 16.57 21.81 -6.44
N LEU A 38 15.82 22.87 -6.15
CA LEU A 38 16.22 24.26 -6.45
C LEU A 38 17.52 24.65 -5.73
N PHE A 39 17.68 24.27 -4.46
CA PHE A 39 18.92 24.49 -3.73
C PHE A 39 20.12 23.81 -4.40
N LEU A 40 19.99 22.53 -4.76
CA LEU A 40 21.07 21.79 -5.42
C LEU A 40 21.43 22.41 -6.77
N TRP A 41 20.43 22.82 -7.53
CA TRP A 41 20.61 23.51 -8.80
C TRP A 41 21.36 24.84 -8.62
N PHE A 42 20.92 25.70 -7.70
CA PHE A 42 21.61 26.96 -7.42
C PHE A 42 23.00 26.76 -6.84
N LEU A 43 23.22 25.71 -6.05
CA LEU A 43 24.52 25.36 -5.51
C LEU A 43 25.49 24.99 -6.64
N VAL A 44 25.06 24.16 -7.61
CA VAL A 44 25.86 23.82 -8.79
C VAL A 44 26.17 25.08 -9.61
N LEU A 45 25.18 25.94 -9.85
CA LEU A 45 25.40 27.20 -10.58
C LEU A 45 26.36 28.13 -9.86
N LYS A 46 26.24 28.26 -8.53
CA LYS A 46 27.14 29.06 -7.70
C LYS A 46 28.57 28.54 -7.77
N LEU A 47 28.76 27.23 -7.68
CA LEU A 47 30.08 26.60 -7.75
C LEU A 47 30.69 26.61 -9.16
N SER A 48 29.86 26.71 -10.22
CA SER A 48 30.33 26.74 -11.60
C SER A 48 30.64 28.15 -12.11
N LYS A 49 29.78 29.15 -11.83
CA LYS A 49 29.87 30.49 -12.44
C LYS A 49 30.06 31.63 -11.44
N ASN A 50 30.05 31.34 -10.13
CA ASN A 50 30.18 32.27 -9.00
C ASN A 50 29.24 33.50 -9.00
N SER A 51 28.28 33.61 -9.92
CA SER A 51 27.47 34.82 -10.15
C SER A 51 26.29 35.02 -9.19
N ILE A 52 25.98 34.04 -8.34
CA ILE A 52 24.76 34.02 -7.52
C ILE A 52 25.11 34.36 -6.05
N SER A 53 24.23 35.02 -5.31
CA SER A 53 24.41 35.24 -3.86
C SER A 53 24.10 33.97 -3.05
N TRP A 54 24.73 33.81 -1.88
CA TRP A 54 24.45 32.65 -1.02
C TRP A 54 23.02 32.67 -0.45
N ARG A 55 22.41 33.85 -0.26
CA ARG A 55 20.96 33.98 -0.01
C ARG A 55 20.10 33.29 -1.06
N LEU A 56 20.38 33.48 -2.35
CA LEU A 56 19.63 32.83 -3.42
C LEU A 56 19.84 31.31 -3.42
N VAL A 57 21.06 30.86 -3.11
CA VAL A 57 21.37 29.43 -3.00
C VAL A 57 20.57 28.77 -1.87
N PHE A 58 20.66 29.29 -0.64
CA PHE A 58 20.03 28.69 0.54
C PHE A 58 18.53 29.02 0.70
N GLY A 59 18.04 30.05 0.01
CA GLY A 59 16.65 30.53 0.09
C GLY A 59 15.59 29.44 -0.01
N PRO A 60 15.61 28.57 -1.05
CA PRO A 60 14.62 27.50 -1.20
C PRO A 60 14.52 26.57 0.01
N ILE A 61 15.65 26.14 0.58
CA ILE A 61 15.66 25.24 1.74
C ILE A 61 15.22 25.97 3.01
N ILE A 62 15.62 27.24 3.20
CA ILE A 62 15.19 28.05 4.34
C ILE A 62 13.66 28.21 4.33
N ILE A 63 13.07 28.47 3.16
CA ILE A 63 11.61 28.56 2.99
C ILE A 63 10.94 27.23 3.33
N SER A 64 11.47 26.11 2.82
CA SER A 64 10.95 24.77 3.14
C SER A 64 10.95 24.49 4.64
N ASP A 65 12.08 24.72 5.32
CA ASP A 65 12.20 24.52 6.76
C ASP A 65 11.25 25.44 7.54
N GLY A 66 11.07 26.69 7.08
CA GLY A 66 10.11 27.63 7.66
C GLY A 66 8.66 27.13 7.57
N VAL A 67 8.26 26.57 6.42
CA VAL A 67 6.93 25.97 6.24
C VAL A 67 6.74 24.74 7.14
N ILE A 68 7.76 23.88 7.23
CA ILE A 68 7.74 22.70 8.12
C ILE A 68 7.62 23.14 9.59
N LEU A 69 8.38 24.16 9.99
CA LEU A 69 8.34 24.72 11.35
C LEU A 69 6.96 25.30 11.64
N MET A 70 6.40 26.10 10.75
CA MET A 70 5.06 26.69 10.91
C MET A 70 4.00 25.60 11.10
N ARG A 71 4.04 24.53 10.29
CA ARG A 71 3.13 23.39 10.45
C ARG A 71 3.27 22.74 11.83
N ARG A 72 4.49 22.50 12.31
CA ARG A 72 4.71 21.93 13.64
C ARG A 72 4.25 22.85 14.77
N VAL A 73 4.47 24.16 14.64
CA VAL A 73 3.98 25.16 15.60
C VAL A 73 2.44 25.15 15.66
N THR A 74 1.75 24.99 14.53
CA THR A 74 0.28 24.83 14.54
C THR A 74 -0.18 23.52 15.20
N GLU A 75 0.60 22.44 15.10
CA GLU A 75 0.32 21.17 15.75
C GLU A 75 0.53 21.23 17.28
N ILE A 76 1.51 22.02 17.76
CA ILE A 76 1.73 22.26 19.20
C ILE A 76 0.45 22.82 19.85
N LYS A 77 -0.26 23.73 19.18
CA LYS A 77 -1.54 24.28 19.67
C LYS A 77 -2.63 23.21 19.81
N ARG A 78 -2.51 22.06 19.14
CA ARG A 78 -3.54 21.01 19.09
C ARG A 78 -3.23 19.76 19.92
N LYS A 79 -1.98 19.32 20.15
CA LYS A 79 -1.63 18.18 21.02
C LYS A 79 -0.11 18.01 21.29
N LYS A 80 0.22 17.79 22.58
CA LYS A 80 1.38 17.08 23.20
C LYS A 80 2.83 17.59 23.00
N TYR A 81 3.60 17.43 24.09
CA TYR A 81 5.04 17.67 24.26
C TYR A 81 5.96 17.07 23.17
N ASP A 82 5.54 16.02 22.48
CA ASP A 82 6.33 15.40 21.40
C ASP A 82 6.53 16.35 20.21
N ALA A 83 5.53 17.18 19.90
CA ALA A 83 5.59 18.18 18.84
C ALA A 83 6.57 19.32 19.17
N ILE A 84 6.78 19.60 20.45
CA ILE A 84 7.72 20.63 20.93
C ILE A 84 9.15 20.19 20.61
N GLY A 85 9.54 18.98 21.02
CA GLY A 85 10.88 18.46 20.72
C GLY A 85 11.14 18.39 19.21
N ALA A 86 10.14 17.97 18.44
CA ALA A 86 10.23 17.95 16.98
C ALA A 86 10.39 19.37 16.37
N SER A 87 9.85 20.41 16.99
CA SER A 87 9.99 21.79 16.52
C SER A 87 11.39 22.35 16.81
N PHE A 88 11.99 22.03 17.96
CA PHE A 88 13.36 22.43 18.29
C PHE A 88 14.40 21.84 17.33
N ASP A 89 14.20 20.60 16.87
CA ASP A 89 15.03 19.98 15.83
C ASP A 89 15.04 20.83 14.54
N VAL A 90 13.85 21.21 14.05
CA VAL A 90 13.71 21.98 12.81
C VAL A 90 14.25 23.40 12.99
N LEU A 91 13.98 24.02 14.13
CA LEU A 91 14.48 25.35 14.45
C LEU A 91 16.01 25.38 14.51
N GLY A 92 16.65 24.38 15.13
CA GLY A 92 18.10 24.27 15.16
C GLY A 92 18.72 24.17 13.76
N VAL A 93 18.13 23.36 12.88
CA VAL A 93 18.56 23.22 11.47
C VAL A 93 18.39 24.54 10.71
N LEU A 94 17.24 25.21 10.86
CA LEU A 94 16.94 26.49 10.23
C LEU A 94 17.94 27.57 10.66
N CYS A 95 18.18 27.70 11.97
CA CYS A 95 19.14 28.65 12.52
C CYS A 95 20.56 28.39 12.02
N SER A 96 21.01 27.13 11.97
CA SER A 96 22.32 26.80 11.41
C SER A 96 22.44 27.17 9.93
N LYS A 97 21.41 26.93 9.11
CA LYS A 97 21.42 27.33 7.69
C LYS A 97 21.47 28.84 7.52
N LEU A 98 20.72 29.60 8.33
CA LEU A 98 20.79 31.06 8.33
C LEU A 98 22.18 31.57 8.72
N PHE A 99 22.79 30.96 9.74
CA PHE A 99 24.12 31.32 10.21
C PHE A 99 25.20 31.01 9.16
N ILE A 100 25.13 29.84 8.51
CA ILE A 100 25.97 29.47 7.36
C ILE A 100 25.83 30.50 6.24
N THR A 101 24.60 30.89 5.90
CA THR A 101 24.33 31.87 4.83
C THR A 101 24.97 33.22 5.15
N HIS A 102 24.79 33.74 6.37
CA HIS A 102 25.40 35.02 6.78
C HIS A 102 26.92 34.96 6.78
N HIS A 103 27.49 33.83 7.19
CA HIS A 103 28.93 33.64 7.18
C HIS A 103 29.48 33.64 5.74
N LEU A 104 28.86 32.87 4.84
CA LEU A 104 29.28 32.77 3.44
C LEU A 104 29.12 34.09 2.67
N GLU A 105 28.27 34.99 3.14
CA GLU A 105 28.13 36.36 2.59
C GLU A 105 29.13 37.37 3.19
N GLY A 106 29.96 36.96 4.14
CA GLY A 106 31.00 37.81 4.73
C GLY A 106 30.51 38.71 5.87
N TYR A 107 29.28 38.55 6.36
CA TYR A 107 28.76 39.35 7.48
C TYR A 107 29.38 38.98 8.84
N LEU A 108 29.98 37.80 8.96
CA LEU A 108 30.58 37.31 10.20
C LEU A 108 32.11 37.31 10.09
N THR A 109 32.76 38.18 10.86
CA THR A 109 34.22 38.41 10.84
C THR A 109 35.02 37.37 11.62
N SER A 110 34.41 36.68 12.59
CA SER A 110 35.03 35.56 13.31
C SER A 110 34.10 34.36 13.33
N TRP A 111 34.63 33.20 12.93
CA TRP A 111 33.85 31.98 12.85
C TRP A 111 34.72 30.79 13.24
N THR A 112 34.07 29.79 13.81
CA THR A 112 34.60 28.43 13.93
C THR A 112 33.48 27.49 13.50
N ILE A 113 33.82 26.30 13.03
CA ILE A 113 32.81 25.31 12.62
C ILE A 113 31.90 24.96 13.79
N GLY A 114 32.46 24.92 15.01
CA GLY A 114 31.69 24.77 16.24
C GLY A 114 30.64 25.86 16.44
N LYS A 115 30.98 27.14 16.21
CA LYS A 115 30.01 28.25 16.29
C LYS A 115 28.92 28.14 15.20
N LEU A 116 29.30 27.66 14.01
CA LEU A 116 28.40 27.47 12.88
C LEU A 116 27.35 26.37 13.14
N LEU A 117 27.78 25.28 13.78
CA LEU A 117 26.97 24.10 14.07
C LEU A 117 26.30 24.12 15.45
N PHE A 118 26.63 25.10 16.29
CA PHE A 118 26.03 25.27 17.62
C PHE A 118 24.50 25.27 17.61
N PRO A 119 23.79 26.02 16.72
CA PRO A 119 22.33 26.00 16.70
C PRO A 119 21.75 24.61 16.41
N PHE A 120 22.40 23.84 15.53
CA PHE A 120 22.03 22.47 15.22
C PHE A 120 22.21 21.53 16.42
N TRP A 121 23.35 21.60 17.11
CA TRP A 121 23.59 20.78 18.32
C TRP A 121 22.64 21.14 19.45
N PHE A 122 22.42 22.44 19.68
CA PHE A 122 21.46 22.91 20.67
C PHE A 122 20.05 22.42 20.36
N GLY A 123 19.59 22.55 19.11
CA GLY A 123 18.28 22.05 18.69
C GLY A 123 18.12 20.55 18.89
N THR A 124 19.15 19.77 18.53
CA THR A 124 19.18 18.30 18.70
C THR A 124 19.13 17.89 20.18
N LEU A 125 19.91 18.56 21.03
CA LEU A 125 19.94 18.31 22.47
C LEU A 125 18.60 18.66 23.11
N ALA A 126 18.06 19.85 22.81
CA ALA A 126 16.76 20.29 23.30
C ALA A 126 15.67 19.30 22.89
N ALA A 127 15.63 18.90 21.61
CA ALA A 127 14.68 17.92 21.11
C ALA A 127 14.76 16.57 21.85
N GLY A 128 15.98 16.10 22.12
CA GLY A 128 16.23 14.89 22.91
C GLY A 128 15.68 14.99 24.34
N ILE A 129 15.96 16.10 25.03
CA ILE A 129 15.45 16.36 26.39
C ILE A 129 13.92 16.38 26.42
N PHE A 130 13.29 17.11 25.50
CA PHE A 130 11.83 17.19 25.42
C PHE A 130 11.18 15.83 25.13
N ARG A 131 11.77 15.00 24.26
CA ARG A 131 11.29 13.63 24.01
C ARG A 131 11.45 12.75 25.25
N GLY A 132 12.57 12.87 25.97
CA GLY A 132 12.80 12.14 27.22
C GLY A 132 11.74 12.46 28.29
N ILE A 133 11.47 13.76 28.49
CA ILE A 133 10.43 14.24 29.42
C ILE A 133 9.03 13.78 28.99
N ALA A 134 8.73 13.85 27.68
CA ALA A 134 7.44 13.40 27.15
C ALA A 134 7.24 11.88 27.35
N GLY A 135 8.30 11.09 27.17
CA GLY A 135 8.31 9.65 27.46
C GLY A 135 7.98 9.36 28.93
N ALA A 136 8.64 10.05 29.86
CA ALA A 136 8.46 9.85 31.31
C ALA A 136 7.02 10.13 31.81
N LYS A 137 6.25 11.00 31.14
CA LYS A 137 4.87 11.36 31.55
C LYS A 137 3.78 10.42 31.00
N ARG A 138 4.07 9.57 30.02
CA ARG A 138 3.06 8.65 29.41
C ARG A 138 2.51 7.56 30.35
N PRO A 139 3.28 6.91 31.24
CA PRO A 139 2.77 5.79 32.04
C PRO A 139 1.77 6.22 33.13
N LEU A 140 1.93 7.41 33.71
CA LEU A 140 1.05 7.91 34.78
C LEU A 140 -0.41 8.08 34.32
N LYS A 141 -0.62 8.52 33.08
CA LYS A 141 -1.97 8.82 32.56
C LYS A 141 -2.72 7.57 32.06
N LYS A 142 -2.00 6.49 31.70
CA LYS A 142 -2.62 5.22 31.28
C LYS A 142 -3.02 4.38 32.50
N ARG A 143 -2.24 4.44 33.59
CA ARG A 143 -2.57 3.82 34.90
C ARG A 143 -3.80 4.49 35.54
N GLN A 144 -3.91 5.82 35.49
CA GLN A 144 -5.09 6.55 35.99
C GLN A 144 -6.38 6.28 35.19
N ARG A 145 -6.26 6.00 33.87
CA ARG A 145 -7.42 5.75 33.01
C ARG A 145 -7.95 4.32 33.12
N ASN A 146 -7.07 3.34 33.38
CA ASN A 146 -7.51 1.98 33.64
C ASN A 146 -8.08 1.82 35.06
N ASN A 147 -7.62 2.59 36.05
CA ASN A 147 -8.21 2.59 37.40
C ASN A 147 -9.55 3.34 37.52
N THR A 148 -10.06 3.97 36.44
CA THR A 148 -11.34 4.70 36.45
C THR A 148 -12.44 4.03 35.62
N THR A 149 -12.20 2.81 35.13
CA THR A 149 -13.21 1.96 34.51
C THR A 149 -13.37 0.69 35.35
N ASN A 150 -14.39 0.70 36.23
CA ASN A 150 -15.08 -0.42 36.87
C ASN A 150 -14.43 -1.81 36.86
N ASP A 151 -13.41 -2.05 37.68
CA ASP A 151 -13.01 -3.41 38.11
C ASP A 151 -12.49 -3.36 39.57
N GLN A 152 -13.08 -2.51 40.41
CA GLN A 152 -12.64 -2.32 41.80
C GLN A 152 -13.24 -3.36 42.78
N GLU A 153 -14.02 -4.33 42.28
CA GLU A 153 -14.66 -5.35 43.13
C GLU A 153 -14.08 -6.78 42.96
N ASP A 154 -13.28 -7.06 41.91
CA ASP A 154 -12.75 -8.42 41.66
C ASP A 154 -11.28 -8.64 42.07
N GLU A 155 -10.49 -7.59 42.34
CA GLU A 155 -9.09 -7.73 42.79
C GLU A 155 -8.93 -7.93 44.31
N GLU A 156 -9.87 -7.46 45.15
CA GLU A 156 -9.79 -7.64 46.60
C GLU A 156 -9.93 -9.11 47.04
N ARG A 157 -10.48 -9.99 46.19
CA ARG A 157 -10.65 -11.42 46.50
C ARG A 157 -9.46 -12.30 46.13
N LYS A 158 -8.42 -11.75 45.46
CA LYS A 158 -7.17 -12.48 45.13
C LYS A 158 -5.97 -12.05 45.96
N MET A 159 -6.12 -11.09 46.87
CA MET A 159 -4.99 -10.48 47.59
C MET A 159 -4.64 -11.15 48.92
N SER A 160 -5.19 -12.33 49.23
CA SER A 160 -4.94 -13.01 50.51
C SER A 160 -3.92 -14.16 50.48
N ASP A 161 -3.23 -14.44 49.36
CA ASP A 161 -2.39 -15.67 49.32
C ASP A 161 -1.05 -15.60 48.55
N ASN A 162 -0.42 -14.43 48.43
CA ASN A 162 0.99 -14.36 48.00
C ASN A 162 1.70 -13.13 48.56
N GLY A 163 2.04 -13.19 49.85
CA GLY A 163 2.98 -12.27 50.47
C GLY A 163 4.42 -12.74 50.22
N GLY A 164 5.19 -11.99 49.44
CA GLY A 164 6.60 -12.29 49.21
C GLY A 164 7.33 -11.32 48.27
N ASP A 165 6.95 -11.26 47.00
CA ASP A 165 7.84 -10.70 45.95
C ASP A 165 7.27 -9.54 45.13
N ALA A 166 6.06 -9.04 45.43
CA ALA A 166 5.40 -8.00 44.63
C ALA A 166 6.05 -6.60 44.76
N ASP A 167 6.69 -6.29 45.89
CA ASP A 167 7.26 -4.97 46.16
C ASP A 167 8.59 -4.71 45.42
N GLU A 168 9.31 -5.75 45.00
CA GLU A 168 10.56 -5.61 44.25
C GLU A 168 10.29 -5.40 42.74
N GLU A 169 9.27 -6.05 42.18
CA GLU A 169 8.94 -5.94 40.76
C GLU A 169 8.33 -4.57 40.38
N GLU A 170 7.68 -3.88 41.33
CA GLU A 170 7.10 -2.54 41.07
C GLU A 170 8.17 -1.43 40.99
N LYS A 171 9.32 -1.59 41.66
CA LYS A 171 10.44 -0.62 41.60
C LYS A 171 11.32 -0.77 40.35
N ILE A 172 11.36 -1.95 39.72
CA ILE A 172 12.24 -2.22 38.57
C ILE A 172 11.69 -1.62 37.25
N LYS A 173 10.37 -1.55 37.09
CA LYS A 173 9.70 -1.03 35.89
C LYS A 173 10.03 0.44 35.53
N PRO A 174 10.04 1.41 36.48
CA PRO A 174 10.42 2.80 36.17
C PRO A 174 11.91 2.93 35.81
N LEU A 175 12.79 2.13 36.41
CA LEU A 175 14.23 2.13 36.11
C LEU A 175 14.51 1.64 34.68
N CYS A 176 13.90 0.52 34.27
CA CYS A 176 14.03 0.01 32.89
C CYS A 176 13.51 1.01 31.85
N PHE A 177 12.41 1.72 32.14
CA PHE A 177 11.88 2.74 31.24
C PHE A 177 12.81 3.96 31.13
N PHE A 178 13.36 4.41 32.26
CA PHE A 178 14.35 5.48 32.29
C PHE A 178 15.62 5.11 31.52
N LEU A 179 16.17 3.90 31.74
CA LEU A 179 17.32 3.41 31.00
C LEU A 179 17.03 3.33 29.49
N ARG A 180 15.88 2.82 29.07
CA ARG A 180 15.52 2.75 27.64
C ARG A 180 15.43 4.15 27.01
N SER A 181 14.86 5.11 27.73
CA SER A 181 14.79 6.51 27.30
C SER A 181 16.18 7.15 27.20
N LEU A 182 17.03 6.91 28.20
CA LEU A 182 18.40 7.41 28.25
C LEU A 182 19.27 6.80 27.14
N ILE A 183 19.19 5.49 26.91
CA ILE A 183 19.87 4.81 25.81
C ILE A 183 19.39 5.38 24.47
N GLY A 184 18.08 5.59 24.29
CA GLY A 184 17.53 6.23 23.10
C GLY A 184 18.09 7.64 22.86
N LEU A 185 18.22 8.44 23.93
CA LEU A 185 18.83 9.76 23.88
C LEU A 185 20.32 9.68 23.51
N ILE A 186 21.08 8.79 24.15
CA ILE A 186 22.52 8.59 23.88
C ILE A 186 22.73 8.17 22.43
N VAL A 187 21.97 7.19 21.92
CA VAL A 187 22.07 6.73 20.53
C VAL A 187 21.68 7.84 19.56
N HIS A 188 20.63 8.60 19.85
CA HIS A 188 20.21 9.72 19.01
C HIS A 188 21.26 10.83 18.95
N CYS A 189 21.82 11.20 20.10
CA CYS A 189 22.89 12.19 20.19
C CYS A 189 24.17 11.68 19.53
N ALA A 190 24.56 10.42 19.75
CA ALA A 190 25.72 9.81 19.11
C ALA A 190 25.56 9.84 17.58
N LEU A 191 24.43 9.38 17.05
CA LEU A 191 24.22 9.33 15.60
C LEU A 191 24.22 10.72 14.95
N ARG A 192 23.67 11.74 15.63
CA ARG A 192 23.59 13.11 15.09
C ARG A 192 24.80 13.98 15.36
N CYS A 193 25.54 13.75 16.44
CA CYS A 193 26.69 14.58 16.81
C CYS A 193 28.03 13.96 16.41
N LEU A 194 28.12 12.63 16.25
CA LEU A 194 29.37 11.95 15.89
C LEU A 194 29.91 12.45 14.54
N ILE A 195 29.07 12.46 13.50
CA ILE A 195 29.51 12.86 12.16
C ILE A 195 29.97 14.33 12.12
N PRO A 196 29.17 15.32 12.57
CA PRO A 196 29.64 16.70 12.60
C PRO A 196 30.84 16.90 13.53
N GLY A 197 30.91 16.17 14.64
CA GLY A 197 32.05 16.20 15.56
C GLY A 197 33.34 15.72 14.93
N LEU A 198 33.31 14.61 14.17
CA LEU A 198 34.47 14.09 13.43
C LEU A 198 34.93 15.07 12.33
N ILE A 199 33.98 15.68 11.60
CA ILE A 199 34.28 16.71 10.59
C ILE A 199 34.93 17.93 11.26
N THR A 200 34.37 18.40 12.37
CA THR A 200 34.90 19.57 13.11
C THR A 200 36.29 19.28 13.66
N ALA A 201 36.50 18.11 14.30
CA ALA A 201 37.81 17.71 14.83
C ALA A 201 38.86 17.59 13.72
N LYS A 202 38.48 17.10 12.53
CA LYS A 202 39.35 17.05 11.36
C LYS A 202 39.72 18.44 10.86
N MET A 203 38.73 19.32 10.71
CA MET A 203 38.95 20.68 10.18
C MET A 203 39.71 21.59 11.15
N ASP A 204 39.49 21.47 12.45
CA ASP A 204 40.21 22.22 13.49
C ASP A 204 41.60 21.62 13.78
N ALA A 205 42.02 20.59 13.04
CA ALA A 205 43.27 19.85 13.21
C ALA A 205 43.48 19.25 14.62
N VAL A 206 42.40 19.06 15.39
CA VAL A 206 42.43 18.46 16.73
C VAL A 206 42.49 16.94 16.60
N GLY A 207 43.71 16.39 16.47
CA GLY A 207 43.99 14.95 16.56
C GLY A 207 43.74 14.13 15.29
N LEU A 208 43.01 14.65 14.29
CA LEU A 208 42.69 13.95 13.03
C LEU A 208 43.40 14.53 11.79
N GLY A 209 44.34 15.47 11.97
CA GLY A 209 44.94 16.26 10.88
C GLY A 209 45.55 15.45 9.72
N SER A 210 46.11 14.27 9.98
CA SER A 210 46.72 13.40 8.95
C SER A 210 45.79 12.34 8.35
N ALA A 211 44.62 12.07 8.96
CA ALA A 211 43.69 11.05 8.48
C ALA A 211 43.10 11.38 7.10
N SER A 212 42.75 10.38 6.29
CA SER A 212 42.00 10.63 5.04
C SER A 212 40.53 10.96 5.35
N TRP A 213 39.90 11.75 4.47
CA TRP A 213 38.46 12.04 4.58
C TRP A 213 37.61 10.78 4.49
N ARG A 214 38.10 9.73 3.82
CA ARG A 214 37.46 8.41 3.82
C ARG A 214 37.27 7.86 5.24
N LEU A 215 38.28 7.98 6.11
CA LEU A 215 38.20 7.53 7.51
C LEU A 215 37.17 8.35 8.30
N VAL A 216 37.15 9.67 8.11
CA VAL A 216 36.21 10.59 8.76
C VAL A 216 34.76 10.22 8.42
N PHE A 217 34.51 9.79 7.18
CA PHE A 217 33.17 9.42 6.73
C PHE A 217 32.77 7.96 7.01
N ILE A 218 33.66 7.08 7.50
CA ILE A 218 33.34 5.65 7.77
C ILE A 218 31.98 5.45 8.45
N PRO A 219 31.60 6.20 9.50
CA PRO A 219 30.29 6.01 10.13
C PRO A 219 29.11 6.17 9.15
N ILE A 220 29.20 7.13 8.23
CA ILE A 220 28.16 7.35 7.21
C ILE A 220 28.16 6.22 6.18
N TRP A 221 29.34 5.75 5.77
CA TRP A 221 29.47 4.61 4.86
C TRP A 221 28.83 3.35 5.44
N CYS A 222 29.10 3.04 6.71
CA CYS A 222 28.52 1.90 7.41
C CYS A 222 27.00 2.01 7.48
N VAL A 223 26.45 3.19 7.82
CA VAL A 223 25.00 3.41 7.87
C VAL A 223 24.36 3.24 6.50
N LEU A 224 24.92 3.82 5.44
CA LEU A 224 24.38 3.70 4.09
C LEU A 224 24.48 2.26 3.55
N ALA A 225 25.60 1.56 3.79
CA ALA A 225 25.75 0.16 3.44
C ALA A 225 24.71 -0.72 4.15
N PHE A 226 24.48 -0.48 5.44
CA PHE A 226 23.46 -1.18 6.22
C PHE A 226 22.04 -0.89 5.72
N VAL A 227 21.72 0.36 5.38
CA VAL A 227 20.43 0.72 4.76
C VAL A 227 20.24 0.00 3.42
N GLY A 228 21.30 -0.07 2.59
CA GLY A 228 21.27 -0.83 1.34
C GLY A 228 21.03 -2.33 1.57
N PHE A 229 21.68 -2.91 2.58
CA PHE A 229 21.47 -4.30 2.96
C PHE A 229 20.04 -4.58 3.44
N ILE A 230 19.47 -3.71 4.28
CA ILE A 230 18.07 -3.80 4.70
C ILE A 230 17.15 -3.73 3.49
N ALA A 231 17.39 -2.80 2.56
CA ALA A 231 16.56 -2.66 1.37
C ALA A 231 16.54 -3.95 0.53
N LEU A 232 17.70 -4.55 0.28
CA LEU A 232 17.81 -5.83 -0.44
C LEU A 232 17.11 -6.97 0.31
N THR A 233 17.29 -7.02 1.63
CA THR A 233 16.64 -8.03 2.49
C THR A 233 15.12 -7.90 2.43
N LEU A 234 14.59 -6.68 2.53
CA LEU A 234 13.16 -6.41 2.44
C LEU A 234 12.57 -6.85 1.09
N CYS A 235 13.27 -6.61 -0.02
CA CYS A 235 12.87 -7.10 -1.34
C CYS A 235 12.78 -8.63 -1.38
N ASN A 236 13.81 -9.33 -0.88
CA ASN A 236 13.85 -10.80 -0.88
C ASN A 236 12.82 -11.42 0.08
N CYS A 237 12.53 -10.75 1.20
CA CYS A 237 11.59 -11.23 2.21
C CYS A 237 10.13 -10.83 1.92
N ALA A 238 9.84 -9.99 0.91
CA ALA A 238 8.50 -9.51 0.62
C ALA A 238 7.44 -10.64 0.44
N PRO A 239 7.73 -11.78 -0.21
CA PRO A 239 6.78 -12.88 -0.33
C PRO A 239 6.45 -13.55 1.02
N PHE A 240 7.41 -13.61 1.93
CA PHE A 240 7.26 -14.22 3.25
C PHE A 240 6.52 -13.30 4.21
N VAL A 241 6.83 -12.00 4.21
CA VAL A 241 6.13 -11.00 5.03
C VAL A 241 4.64 -10.90 4.68
N SER A 242 4.30 -11.24 3.43
CA SER A 242 2.93 -11.24 2.95
C SER A 242 2.25 -12.63 2.99
N ALA A 243 2.87 -13.62 3.65
CA ALA A 243 2.24 -14.90 3.93
C ALA A 243 1.09 -14.72 4.93
N GLY A 244 -0.07 -15.30 4.65
CA GLY A 244 -1.27 -15.20 5.49
C GLY A 244 -2.15 -13.97 5.25
N MET A 245 -1.75 -13.05 4.36
CA MET A 245 -2.62 -11.93 3.94
C MET A 245 -3.57 -12.36 2.82
N SER A 246 -4.74 -11.72 2.73
CA SER A 246 -5.65 -11.94 1.60
C SER A 246 -4.98 -11.58 0.26
N PRO A 247 -5.35 -12.21 -0.88
CA PRO A 247 -4.67 -11.99 -2.16
C PRO A 247 -4.63 -10.51 -2.60
N ARG A 248 -5.66 -9.74 -2.25
CA ARG A 248 -5.73 -8.29 -2.54
C ARG A 248 -4.71 -7.51 -1.73
N VAL A 249 -4.69 -7.71 -0.41
CA VAL A 249 -3.75 -7.04 0.49
C VAL A 249 -2.32 -7.47 0.23
N LYS A 250 -2.10 -8.76 -0.07
CA LYS A 250 -0.80 -9.31 -0.45
C LYS A 250 -0.18 -8.57 -1.64
N ARG A 251 -0.94 -8.38 -2.73
CA ARG A 251 -0.44 -7.64 -3.92
C ARG A 251 -0.05 -6.21 -3.58
N MET A 252 -0.86 -5.53 -2.77
CA MET A 252 -0.58 -4.15 -2.35
C MET A 252 0.63 -4.06 -1.41
N ALA A 253 0.75 -4.99 -0.46
CA ALA A 253 1.88 -5.09 0.46
C ALA A 253 3.20 -5.31 -0.30
N ILE A 254 3.23 -6.29 -1.22
CA ILE A 254 4.41 -6.57 -2.04
C ILE A 254 4.82 -5.34 -2.85
N ARG A 255 3.85 -4.67 -3.50
CA ARG A 255 4.11 -3.46 -4.28
C ARG A 255 4.69 -2.34 -3.42
N LEU A 256 4.13 -2.12 -2.22
CA LEU A 256 4.60 -1.10 -1.28
C LEU A 256 6.00 -1.41 -0.73
N ILE A 257 6.26 -2.68 -0.37
CA ILE A 257 7.58 -3.14 0.07
C ILE A 257 8.61 -2.89 -1.04
N PHE A 258 8.28 -3.25 -2.28
CA PHE A 258 9.19 -3.07 -3.41
C PHE A 258 9.51 -1.60 -3.67
N PHE A 259 8.51 -0.71 -3.70
CA PHE A 259 8.77 0.72 -3.87
C PHE A 259 9.56 1.33 -2.71
N GLY A 260 9.23 0.97 -1.47
CA GLY A 260 9.95 1.43 -0.28
C GLY A 260 11.40 0.96 -0.26
N ALA A 261 11.64 -0.33 -0.53
CA ALA A 261 12.97 -0.90 -0.63
C ALA A 261 13.78 -0.30 -1.78
N THR A 262 13.17 -0.08 -2.94
CA THR A 262 13.83 0.59 -4.08
C THR A 262 14.29 2.00 -3.69
N GLN A 263 13.46 2.78 -2.98
CA GLN A 263 13.86 4.11 -2.50
C GLN A 263 15.05 4.05 -1.55
N LEU A 264 15.02 3.14 -0.56
CA LEU A 264 16.11 2.96 0.38
C LEU A 264 17.41 2.53 -0.31
N PHE A 265 17.31 1.65 -1.30
CA PHE A 265 18.45 1.20 -2.09
C PHE A 265 19.07 2.34 -2.90
N VAL A 266 18.25 3.14 -3.58
CA VAL A 266 18.70 4.31 -4.35
C VAL A 266 19.38 5.34 -3.44
N VAL A 267 18.80 5.62 -2.26
CA VAL A 267 19.43 6.48 -1.23
C VAL A 267 20.81 5.95 -0.83
N ALA A 268 20.93 4.64 -0.57
CA ALA A 268 22.18 4.01 -0.20
C ALA A 268 23.24 4.13 -1.32
N VAL A 269 22.91 3.71 -2.54
CA VAL A 269 23.85 3.69 -3.67
C VAL A 269 24.30 5.10 -4.06
N CYS A 270 23.36 6.04 -4.25
CA CYS A 270 23.68 7.41 -4.60
C CYS A 270 24.45 8.13 -3.47
N GLY A 271 24.10 7.85 -2.21
CA GLY A 271 24.80 8.39 -1.05
C GLY A 271 26.24 7.90 -0.94
N LEU A 272 26.48 6.60 -1.15
CA LEU A 272 27.83 6.01 -1.14
C LEU A 272 28.69 6.60 -2.26
N PHE A 273 28.14 6.71 -3.47
CA PHE A 273 28.86 7.26 -4.61
C PHE A 273 29.15 8.76 -4.43
N PHE A 274 28.20 9.54 -3.91
CA PHE A 274 28.43 10.94 -3.53
C PHE A 274 29.54 11.07 -2.49
N LEU A 275 29.50 10.30 -1.40
CA LEU A 275 30.52 10.35 -0.36
C LEU A 275 31.89 9.93 -0.87
N HIS A 276 31.96 9.00 -1.82
CA HIS A 276 33.21 8.63 -2.48
C HIS A 276 33.82 9.82 -3.22
N LEU A 277 33.04 10.48 -4.08
CA LEU A 277 33.48 11.64 -4.83
C LEU A 277 33.83 12.82 -3.91
N LEU A 278 33.04 13.05 -2.86
CA LEU A 278 33.29 14.08 -1.87
C LEU A 278 34.59 13.82 -1.11
N SER A 279 34.82 12.59 -0.66
CA SER A 279 36.06 12.20 0.02
C SER A 279 37.27 12.44 -0.88
N LYS A 280 37.18 12.02 -2.15
CA LYS A 280 38.25 12.23 -3.14
C LYS A 280 38.54 13.71 -3.32
N LYS A 281 37.49 14.53 -3.50
CA LYS A 281 37.65 15.97 -3.68
C LYS A 281 38.33 16.63 -2.47
N LEU A 282 37.84 16.34 -1.28
CA LEU A 282 38.36 16.90 -0.04
C LEU A 282 39.80 16.45 0.25
N ASP A 283 40.14 15.19 -0.04
CA ASP A 283 41.52 14.69 0.10
C ASP A 283 42.48 15.42 -0.85
N CYS A 284 42.06 15.74 -2.08
CA CYS A 284 42.89 16.43 -3.06
C CYS A 284 43.06 17.92 -2.76
N GLU A 285 41.99 18.60 -2.35
CA GLU A 285 42.05 20.00 -1.93
C GLU A 285 42.93 20.18 -0.68
N PHE A 286 42.88 19.25 0.28
CA PHE A 286 43.62 19.41 1.54
C PHE A 286 45.10 18.98 1.45
N LYS A 287 45.44 18.02 0.59
CA LYS A 287 46.84 17.57 0.40
C LYS A 287 47.65 18.44 -0.56
N ASN A 288 47.02 19.42 -1.24
CA ASN A 288 47.66 20.21 -2.31
C ASN A 288 48.37 19.33 -3.37
N ASP A 289 47.82 18.15 -3.62
CA ASP A 289 48.39 17.19 -4.57
C ASP A 289 48.08 17.65 -5.99
N LYS A 290 49.10 18.15 -6.70
CA LYS A 290 48.95 18.71 -8.06
C LYS A 290 48.59 17.66 -9.10
N ASP A 291 48.88 16.39 -8.82
CA ASP A 291 48.60 15.28 -9.73
C ASP A 291 47.20 14.70 -9.52
N CYS A 292 46.46 15.14 -8.49
CA CYS A 292 45.11 14.67 -8.28
C CYS A 292 44.10 15.37 -9.22
N VAL A 293 43.44 14.58 -10.06
CA VAL A 293 42.26 15.00 -10.82
C VAL A 293 41.06 15.12 -9.86
N SER A 294 40.75 16.36 -9.47
CA SER A 294 39.59 16.68 -8.64
C SER A 294 38.29 16.61 -9.47
N PRO A 295 37.21 16.01 -8.93
CA PRO A 295 35.95 15.92 -9.65
C PRO A 295 35.33 17.30 -9.83
N SER A 296 34.78 17.56 -11.02
CA SER A 296 34.07 18.79 -11.30
C SER A 296 32.85 18.96 -10.36
N PRO A 297 32.39 20.19 -10.06
CA PRO A 297 31.19 20.37 -9.24
C PRO A 297 29.98 19.60 -9.78
N LEU A 298 29.82 19.53 -11.11
CA LEU A 298 28.74 18.80 -11.74
C LEU A 298 28.86 17.29 -11.49
N GLU A 299 30.04 16.69 -11.66
CA GLU A 299 30.29 15.28 -11.34
C GLU A 299 30.00 14.98 -9.87
N LEU A 300 30.43 15.87 -8.96
CA LEU A 300 30.21 15.70 -7.53
C LEU A 300 28.71 15.65 -7.18
N PHE A 301 27.88 16.53 -7.76
CA PHE A 301 26.45 16.60 -7.44
C PHE A 301 25.56 15.69 -8.27
N THR A 302 26.06 15.13 -9.39
CA THR A 302 25.31 14.19 -10.25
C THR A 302 24.61 13.06 -9.48
N PRO A 303 25.24 12.37 -8.51
CA PRO A 303 24.60 11.26 -7.80
C PRO A 303 23.43 11.72 -6.94
N ILE A 304 23.57 12.91 -6.33
CA ILE A 304 22.52 13.54 -5.54
C ILE A 304 21.36 13.99 -6.45
N LEU A 305 21.66 14.58 -7.61
CA LEU A 305 20.62 14.98 -8.56
C LEU A 305 19.81 13.77 -9.03
N ILE A 306 20.47 12.67 -9.41
CA ILE A 306 19.82 11.40 -9.77
C ILE A 306 18.94 10.89 -8.62
N LEU A 307 19.47 10.88 -7.39
CA LEU A 307 18.73 10.48 -6.20
C LEU A 307 17.43 11.27 -6.05
N TYR A 308 17.51 12.60 -6.09
CA TYR A 308 16.33 13.45 -5.89
C TYR A 308 15.34 13.35 -7.05
N SER A 309 15.79 13.17 -8.29
CA SER A 309 14.91 12.91 -9.44
C SER A 309 14.10 11.61 -9.24
N ILE A 310 14.74 10.53 -8.79
CA ILE A 310 14.07 9.26 -8.53
C ILE A 310 13.11 9.39 -7.34
N LEU A 311 13.55 10.01 -6.24
CA LEU A 311 12.69 10.23 -5.07
C LEU A 311 11.47 11.08 -5.41
N PHE A 312 11.63 12.13 -6.22
CA PHE A 312 10.53 12.98 -6.66
C PHE A 312 9.45 12.19 -7.44
N LEU A 313 9.86 11.24 -8.27
CA LEU A 313 8.94 10.40 -9.05
C LEU A 313 8.30 9.28 -8.21
N VAL A 314 9.08 8.59 -7.38
CA VAL A 314 8.63 7.39 -6.68
C VAL A 314 7.93 7.73 -5.36
N HIS A 315 8.31 8.81 -4.66
CA HIS A 315 7.79 9.12 -3.33
C HIS A 315 6.27 9.39 -3.30
N PRO A 316 5.68 10.16 -4.23
CA PRO A 316 4.23 10.31 -4.30
C PRO A 316 3.49 8.99 -4.50
N LEU A 317 4.07 8.05 -5.26
CA LEU A 317 3.49 6.72 -5.48
C LEU A 317 3.47 5.91 -4.18
N VAL A 318 4.57 5.92 -3.43
CA VAL A 318 4.66 5.27 -2.11
C VAL A 318 3.64 5.86 -1.14
N LEU A 319 3.49 7.18 -1.09
CA LEU A 319 2.52 7.83 -0.21
C LEU A 319 1.07 7.48 -0.59
N ARG A 320 0.76 7.47 -1.89
CA ARG A 320 -0.57 7.09 -2.39
C ARG A 320 -0.89 5.64 -2.03
N ASP A 321 0.03 4.74 -2.33
CA ASP A 321 -0.15 3.30 -2.12
C ASP A 321 -0.18 2.95 -0.63
N SER A 322 0.61 3.63 0.20
CA SER A 322 0.59 3.45 1.65
C SER A 322 -0.75 3.86 2.25
N LYS A 323 -1.37 4.95 1.80
CA LYS A 323 -2.70 5.35 2.27
C LYS A 323 -3.77 4.35 1.84
N LEU A 324 -3.73 3.93 0.58
CA LEU A 324 -4.68 2.95 0.07
C LEU A 324 -4.55 1.62 0.82
N PHE A 325 -3.33 1.19 1.12
CA PHE A 325 -3.07 0.01 1.93
C PHE A 325 -3.65 0.14 3.34
N GLN A 326 -3.48 1.29 4.00
CA GLN A 326 -4.05 1.54 5.33
C GLN A 326 -5.58 1.47 5.33
N HIS A 327 -6.25 2.04 4.33
CA HIS A 327 -7.71 1.97 4.20
C HIS A 327 -8.18 0.53 4.01
N VAL A 328 -7.60 -0.20 3.04
CA VAL A 328 -8.01 -1.59 2.76
C VAL A 328 -7.78 -2.50 3.97
N VAL A 329 -6.65 -2.37 4.66
CA VAL A 329 -6.37 -3.17 5.86
C VAL A 329 -7.35 -2.81 6.99
N SER A 330 -7.69 -1.53 7.16
CA SER A 330 -8.65 -1.11 8.18
C SER A 330 -10.06 -1.65 7.90
N ASP A 331 -10.49 -1.62 6.65
CA ASP A 331 -11.79 -2.17 6.23
C ASP A 331 -11.86 -3.68 6.44
N GLU A 332 -10.77 -4.39 6.12
CA GLU A 332 -10.71 -5.85 6.27
C GLU A 332 -10.70 -6.27 7.75
N MET A 333 -10.00 -5.52 8.61
CA MET A 333 -10.07 -5.68 10.06
C MET A 333 -11.44 -5.32 10.63
N ALA A 334 -12.13 -4.32 10.08
CA ALA A 334 -13.48 -3.96 10.52
C ALA A 334 -14.49 -5.05 10.18
N ASN A 335 -14.40 -5.63 8.98
CA ASN A 335 -15.27 -6.72 8.56
C ASN A 335 -15.05 -8.02 9.35
N GLN A 336 -13.80 -8.33 9.74
CA GLN A 336 -13.50 -9.51 10.56
C GLN A 336 -14.02 -9.39 12.01
N ASN A 337 -14.18 -8.17 12.51
CA ASN A 337 -14.63 -7.90 13.89
C ASN A 337 -16.15 -7.64 13.99
N ASN A 338 -16.91 -7.77 12.90
CA ASN A 338 -18.36 -7.60 12.93
C ASN A 338 -19.06 -8.90 13.39
N PRO A 339 -19.65 -8.95 14.62
CA PRO A 339 -20.27 -10.15 15.16
C PRO A 339 -21.47 -10.65 14.36
N ASP A 340 -22.23 -9.76 13.70
CA ASP A 340 -23.38 -10.15 12.85
C ASP A 340 -22.95 -11.02 11.65
N PHE A 341 -21.69 -10.90 11.19
CA PHE A 341 -21.19 -11.69 10.07
C PHE A 341 -20.84 -13.13 10.47
N ASN A 342 -20.55 -13.38 11.76
CA ASN A 342 -20.25 -14.71 12.27
C ASN A 342 -21.51 -15.50 12.67
N GLU A 343 -22.63 -14.84 13.00
CA GLU A 343 -23.91 -15.54 13.23
C GLU A 343 -24.62 -15.90 11.92
N ASP A 344 -24.64 -15.01 10.91
CA ASP A 344 -25.33 -15.25 9.63
C ASP A 344 -24.64 -16.30 8.73
N LEU A 345 -23.33 -16.53 8.88
CA LEU A 345 -22.63 -17.63 8.18
C LEU A 345 -22.70 -18.99 8.91
N VAL A 346 -22.98 -19.00 10.21
CA VAL A 346 -23.02 -20.23 11.03
C VAL A 346 -24.43 -20.81 11.11
N GLY A 347 -25.48 -19.98 10.98
CA GLY A 347 -26.88 -20.42 11.01
C GLY A 347 -27.25 -21.46 9.94
N PRO A 348 -26.97 -21.23 8.64
CA PRO A 348 -27.34 -22.16 7.57
C PRO A 348 -26.46 -23.42 7.55
N HIS A 349 -25.17 -23.29 7.86
CA HIS A 349 -24.23 -24.41 7.89
C HIS A 349 -24.49 -25.36 9.07
N ARG A 350 -24.95 -24.84 10.22
CA ARG A 350 -25.32 -25.65 11.37
C ARG A 350 -26.64 -26.40 11.14
N GLN A 351 -27.64 -25.75 10.55
CA GLN A 351 -28.92 -26.41 10.20
C GLN A 351 -28.72 -27.47 9.10
N LEU A 352 -27.86 -27.22 8.11
CA LEU A 352 -27.51 -28.20 7.09
C LEU A 352 -26.69 -29.36 7.66
N ALA A 353 -25.75 -29.10 8.58
CA ALA A 353 -24.98 -30.14 9.27
C ALA A 353 -25.86 -31.00 10.19
N GLU A 354 -26.82 -30.40 10.90
CA GLU A 354 -27.78 -31.12 11.75
C GLU A 354 -28.79 -31.93 10.89
N ALA A 355 -29.24 -31.39 9.75
CA ALA A 355 -30.08 -32.12 8.80
C ALA A 355 -29.34 -33.27 8.10
N LEU A 356 -28.06 -33.08 7.74
CA LEU A 356 -27.21 -34.14 7.17
C LEU A 356 -26.86 -35.22 8.21
N ALA A 357 -26.65 -34.84 9.48
CA ALA A 357 -26.46 -35.79 10.57
C ALA A 357 -27.73 -36.63 10.84
N ALA A 358 -28.92 -36.03 10.72
CA ALA A 358 -30.20 -36.73 10.81
C ALA A 358 -30.45 -37.66 9.61
N LEU A 359 -30.01 -37.28 8.40
CA LEU A 359 -30.10 -38.12 7.21
C LEU A 359 -29.16 -39.33 7.27
N ASN A 360 -27.95 -39.13 7.83
CA ASN A 360 -26.93 -40.18 7.96
C ASN A 360 -27.36 -41.30 8.94
N GLN A 361 -28.22 -40.98 9.92
CA GLN A 361 -28.81 -42.00 10.81
C GLN A 361 -29.88 -42.88 10.12
N SER A 362 -30.40 -42.47 8.95
CA SER A 362 -31.41 -43.22 8.19
C SER A 362 -30.85 -43.98 6.98
N LEU A 363 -29.57 -43.79 6.62
CA LEU A 363 -28.94 -44.40 5.44
C LEU A 363 -27.65 -45.14 5.82
N VAL A 364 -27.75 -46.08 6.75
CA VAL A 364 -26.73 -47.12 6.92
C VAL A 364 -27.02 -48.22 5.90
N GLY A 365 -26.31 -48.20 4.77
CA GLY A 365 -26.29 -49.32 3.83
C GLY A 365 -26.11 -48.94 2.36
N SER A 366 -24.95 -48.42 1.97
CA SER A 366 -24.28 -48.75 0.68
C SER A 366 -22.99 -47.95 0.55
N GLU A 367 -21.89 -48.62 0.24
CA GLU A 367 -20.51 -48.12 0.37
C GLU A 367 -20.05 -47.15 -0.74
N ASP A 368 -20.91 -46.73 -1.67
CA ASP A 368 -20.48 -45.91 -2.83
C ASP A 368 -20.89 -44.42 -2.78
N SER A 369 -21.38 -43.92 -1.64
CA SER A 369 -21.87 -42.52 -1.53
C SER A 369 -20.84 -41.49 -1.05
N GLY A 370 -19.61 -41.90 -0.73
CA GLY A 370 -18.60 -41.03 -0.09
C GLY A 370 -17.99 -39.97 -1.00
N VAL A 371 -17.85 -40.24 -2.31
CA VAL A 371 -17.06 -39.39 -3.22
C VAL A 371 -17.86 -38.21 -3.80
N LEU A 372 -19.19 -38.32 -3.85
CA LEU A 372 -20.06 -37.26 -4.39
C LEU A 372 -20.35 -36.16 -3.35
N LEU A 373 -20.40 -36.51 -2.06
CA LEU A 373 -20.70 -35.60 -0.95
C LEU A 373 -19.53 -34.67 -0.62
N GLU A 374 -18.29 -35.12 -0.82
CA GLU A 374 -17.09 -34.30 -0.58
C GLU A 374 -16.91 -33.19 -1.63
N SER A 375 -17.42 -33.41 -2.85
CA SER A 375 -17.42 -32.42 -3.94
C SER A 375 -18.50 -31.33 -3.78
N ILE A 376 -19.60 -31.63 -3.07
CA ILE A 376 -20.68 -30.67 -2.79
C ILE A 376 -20.40 -29.91 -1.49
N ALA A 377 -19.82 -30.58 -0.48
CA ALA A 377 -19.47 -29.97 0.80
C ALA A 377 -18.26 -29.02 0.73
N SER A 378 -17.36 -29.20 -0.24
CA SER A 378 -16.17 -28.34 -0.36
C SER A 378 -16.48 -26.92 -0.81
N GLY A 379 -17.65 -26.66 -1.43
CA GLY A 379 -17.95 -25.40 -2.09
C GLY A 379 -16.86 -24.98 -3.10
N PRO A 380 -17.06 -23.91 -3.89
CA PRO A 380 -15.99 -23.41 -4.73
C PRO A 380 -14.90 -22.74 -3.86
N THR A 381 -13.76 -23.41 -3.65
CA THR A 381 -12.56 -22.87 -2.97
C THR A 381 -11.78 -21.83 -3.80
N ARG A 382 -12.43 -21.17 -4.78
CA ARG A 382 -11.80 -20.15 -5.62
C ARG A 382 -12.81 -19.08 -6.01
N LEU A 383 -12.61 -17.87 -5.49
CA LEU A 383 -13.20 -16.64 -6.05
C LEU A 383 -12.65 -16.43 -7.46
N VAL A 384 -13.51 -16.58 -8.47
CA VAL A 384 -13.18 -16.28 -9.87
C VAL A 384 -13.50 -14.81 -10.13
N GLU A 385 -12.49 -14.04 -10.54
CA GLU A 385 -12.68 -12.71 -11.11
C GLU A 385 -13.44 -12.88 -12.43
N TYR A 386 -14.70 -12.43 -12.42
CA TYR A 386 -15.61 -12.49 -13.57
C TYR A 386 -15.05 -11.64 -14.71
N SER A 387 -14.75 -12.28 -15.83
CA SER A 387 -14.45 -11.74 -17.16
C SER A 387 -14.60 -10.22 -17.42
N SER A 388 -13.74 -9.70 -18.30
CA SER A 388 -13.80 -8.38 -18.94
C SER A 388 -15.05 -8.12 -19.81
N THR A 389 -16.13 -8.88 -19.65
CA THR A 389 -17.37 -8.76 -20.45
C THR A 389 -18.57 -8.26 -19.67
N LEU A 390 -18.42 -7.97 -18.37
CA LEU A 390 -19.45 -7.28 -17.58
C LEU A 390 -19.12 -5.78 -17.49
N TYR A 391 -19.24 -5.09 -18.63
CA TYR A 391 -19.23 -3.64 -18.68
C TYR A 391 -20.66 -3.12 -18.46
N GLY A 392 -20.96 -2.66 -17.25
CA GLY A 392 -21.81 -1.50 -17.04
C GLY A 392 -20.87 -0.31 -16.85
N ARG A 393 -20.63 0.46 -17.92
CA ARG A 393 -19.77 1.64 -17.87
C ARG A 393 -20.55 2.77 -17.19
N ALA A 394 -20.23 3.07 -15.94
CA ALA A 394 -20.55 4.38 -15.37
C ALA A 394 -19.63 5.41 -16.06
N THR A 395 -20.12 6.08 -17.10
CA THR A 395 -19.54 7.35 -17.52
C THR A 395 -20.28 8.47 -16.84
N THR A 396 -19.53 9.24 -16.05
CA THR A 396 -19.88 10.53 -15.44
C THR A 396 -20.83 10.48 -14.25
N GLU A 397 -20.52 11.34 -13.27
CA GLU A 397 -21.05 11.39 -11.90
C GLU A 397 -22.42 12.07 -11.78
N ASP A 398 -23.17 12.28 -12.88
CA ASP A 398 -24.38 13.11 -12.86
C ASP A 398 -25.73 12.38 -12.65
N ASP A 399 -25.77 11.04 -12.69
CA ASP A 399 -27.05 10.28 -12.62
C ASP A 399 -27.43 9.76 -11.21
N PHE A 400 -26.70 10.12 -10.15
CA PHE A 400 -26.96 9.60 -8.79
C PHE A 400 -28.16 10.25 -8.06
N TYR A 401 -28.87 11.21 -8.66
CA TYR A 401 -29.83 12.05 -7.93
C TYR A 401 -31.34 11.85 -8.21
N LEU A 402 -31.78 10.82 -8.95
CA LEU A 402 -33.19 10.70 -9.36
C LEU A 402 -34.01 9.52 -8.80
N CYS A 403 -33.57 8.83 -7.73
CA CYS A 403 -34.35 7.70 -7.16
C CYS A 403 -34.73 7.83 -5.67
N ALA A 404 -34.67 9.04 -5.10
CA ALA A 404 -35.06 9.26 -3.71
C ALA A 404 -36.22 10.25 -3.58
N HIS A 405 -37.38 9.96 -4.16
CA HIS A 405 -38.68 10.41 -3.67
C HIS A 405 -39.81 9.69 -4.41
N ASN A 406 -40.37 8.65 -3.80
CA ASN A 406 -41.81 8.52 -3.57
C ASN A 406 -42.15 7.10 -3.10
N ASP A 407 -42.48 6.98 -1.82
CA ASP A 407 -43.38 5.94 -1.36
C ASP A 407 -44.70 6.59 -0.92
N THR A 408 -45.79 5.88 -1.24
CA THR A 408 -47.15 5.90 -0.64
C THR A 408 -48.28 6.55 -1.47
N LYS A 409 -48.99 5.72 -2.27
CA LYS A 409 -50.45 5.42 -2.15
C LYS A 409 -50.95 4.60 -3.36
N GLN A 410 -51.71 3.53 -3.09
CA GLN A 410 -52.50 2.76 -4.08
C GLN A 410 -53.76 3.55 -4.53
N PRO A 411 -54.69 2.98 -5.34
CA PRO A 411 -54.66 2.88 -6.80
C PRO A 411 -55.85 3.66 -7.44
N SER A 412 -55.72 4.15 -8.67
CA SER A 412 -56.90 4.46 -9.49
C SER A 412 -56.63 4.40 -10.98
N PHE A 413 -57.54 3.70 -11.62
CA PHE A 413 -57.72 3.32 -13.02
C PHE A 413 -57.85 4.53 -13.98
N SER A 414 -57.12 4.54 -15.10
CA SER A 414 -57.62 4.70 -16.48
C SER A 414 -56.47 5.02 -17.45
N GLU A 415 -56.58 4.37 -18.61
CA GLU A 415 -55.69 4.34 -19.77
C GLU A 415 -55.61 5.70 -20.48
N ASP A 416 -54.44 6.04 -21.03
CA ASP A 416 -54.25 6.16 -22.49
C ASP A 416 -52.85 6.71 -22.86
N LEU A 417 -52.06 5.76 -23.38
CA LEU A 417 -50.92 5.79 -24.30
C LEU A 417 -50.36 7.15 -24.79
N GLU A 418 -49.12 7.44 -24.38
CA GLU A 418 -48.02 7.68 -25.34
C GLU A 418 -46.79 6.88 -24.87
N GLN A 419 -46.52 5.76 -25.55
CA GLN A 419 -45.41 4.85 -25.28
C GLN A 419 -44.07 5.48 -25.71
N GLY A 420 -43.30 5.94 -24.73
CA GLY A 420 -41.83 6.00 -24.80
C GLY A 420 -41.29 4.89 -23.91
N GLU A 421 -41.08 3.70 -24.49
CA GLU A 421 -40.59 2.52 -23.77
C GLU A 421 -39.23 2.80 -23.10
N ASP A 422 -39.16 2.62 -21.78
CA ASP A 422 -37.94 2.22 -21.08
C ASP A 422 -37.56 0.81 -21.56
N SER A 423 -37.12 0.74 -22.82
CA SER A 423 -36.49 -0.46 -23.34
C SER A 423 -35.21 -0.66 -22.54
N PRO A 424 -34.98 -1.85 -21.94
CA PRO A 424 -33.67 -2.18 -21.43
C PRO A 424 -32.70 -2.01 -22.60
N THR A 425 -31.78 -1.05 -22.47
CA THR A 425 -30.77 -0.79 -23.51
C THR A 425 -30.22 -2.13 -23.99
N ASN A 426 -30.14 -2.34 -25.32
CA ASN A 426 -29.72 -3.62 -25.96
C ASN A 426 -28.45 -4.23 -25.33
N SER A 427 -27.64 -3.39 -24.70
CA SER A 427 -26.49 -3.73 -23.88
C SER A 427 -26.79 -4.43 -22.56
N SER A 428 -28.03 -4.75 -22.16
CA SER A 428 -28.39 -5.42 -20.89
C SER A 428 -29.20 -6.72 -21.06
N LEU A 429 -29.68 -6.98 -22.28
CA LEU A 429 -30.49 -8.14 -22.65
C LEU A 429 -29.64 -9.33 -23.08
N CYS A 430 -30.16 -10.53 -22.85
CA CYS A 430 -29.59 -11.80 -23.31
C CYS A 430 -29.29 -11.73 -24.81
N TYR A 431 -28.03 -11.96 -25.22
CA TYR A 431 -27.67 -11.89 -26.64
C TYR A 431 -28.20 -13.07 -27.47
N ILE A 432 -28.88 -14.05 -26.86
CA ILE A 432 -29.50 -15.16 -27.57
C ILE A 432 -30.96 -14.85 -27.89
N CYS A 433 -31.75 -14.46 -26.89
CA CYS A 433 -33.17 -14.18 -27.09
C CYS A 433 -33.50 -12.71 -27.31
N TYR A 434 -32.63 -11.79 -26.92
CA TYR A 434 -32.84 -10.34 -26.93
C TYR A 434 -34.15 -9.89 -26.24
N VAL A 435 -34.67 -10.71 -25.31
CA VAL A 435 -35.93 -10.46 -24.59
C VAL A 435 -35.71 -10.39 -23.08
N ALA A 436 -35.01 -11.39 -22.52
CA ALA A 436 -34.83 -11.52 -21.08
C ALA A 436 -33.51 -10.88 -20.61
N PRO A 437 -33.43 -10.38 -19.36
CA PRO A 437 -32.20 -9.83 -18.80
C PRO A 437 -31.12 -10.90 -18.64
N ARG A 438 -29.85 -10.48 -18.59
CA ARG A 438 -28.69 -11.37 -18.42
C ARG A 438 -28.53 -11.75 -16.96
N ASP A 439 -29.03 -12.92 -16.61
CA ASP A 439 -29.07 -13.44 -15.24
C ASP A 439 -28.45 -14.84 -15.10
N ALA A 440 -27.56 -15.25 -16.01
CA ALA A 440 -26.94 -16.58 -15.94
C ALA A 440 -25.49 -16.67 -16.38
N VAL A 441 -24.80 -17.67 -15.83
CA VAL A 441 -23.37 -17.89 -16.00
C VAL A 441 -23.06 -19.36 -16.22
N LEU A 442 -22.20 -19.60 -17.21
CA LEU A 442 -21.82 -20.93 -17.69
C LEU A 442 -20.55 -21.40 -16.98
N MET A 443 -20.64 -22.46 -16.19
CA MET A 443 -19.52 -22.99 -15.42
C MET A 443 -18.52 -23.77 -16.28
N GLU A 444 -17.33 -23.99 -15.73
CA GLU A 444 -16.01 -24.26 -16.38
C GLU A 444 -15.37 -23.05 -17.07
N CYS A 445 -16.13 -22.20 -17.76
CA CYS A 445 -15.57 -21.05 -18.49
C CYS A 445 -15.85 -19.69 -17.86
N GLY A 446 -16.89 -19.57 -17.03
CA GLY A 446 -17.28 -18.33 -16.35
C GLY A 446 -17.86 -17.24 -17.28
N HIS A 447 -18.13 -17.56 -18.55
CA HIS A 447 -18.75 -16.60 -19.46
C HIS A 447 -20.22 -16.34 -19.08
N ALA A 448 -20.57 -15.06 -19.08
CA ALA A 448 -21.92 -14.57 -18.80
C ALA A 448 -22.56 -13.96 -20.06
N GLY A 449 -23.76 -13.44 -19.90
CA GLY A 449 -24.40 -12.58 -20.89
C GLY A 449 -25.62 -13.18 -21.58
N VAL A 450 -26.09 -14.31 -21.08
CA VAL A 450 -27.34 -14.97 -21.47
C VAL A 450 -28.30 -14.96 -20.29
N CYS A 451 -29.60 -15.07 -20.56
CA CYS A 451 -30.57 -15.34 -19.52
C CYS A 451 -30.53 -16.82 -19.10
N PHE A 452 -31.01 -17.13 -17.91
CA PHE A 452 -30.99 -18.47 -17.33
C PHE A 452 -31.74 -19.49 -18.18
N SER A 453 -32.87 -19.10 -18.77
CA SER A 453 -33.63 -19.99 -19.67
C SER A 453 -32.86 -20.32 -20.95
N CYS A 454 -32.12 -19.37 -21.52
CA CYS A 454 -31.27 -19.64 -22.69
C CYS A 454 -30.04 -20.47 -22.30
N ALA A 455 -29.45 -20.21 -21.14
CA ALA A 455 -28.32 -20.98 -20.62
C ALA A 455 -28.69 -22.43 -20.35
N GLN A 456 -29.87 -22.71 -19.77
CA GLN A 456 -30.37 -24.07 -19.58
C GLN A 456 -30.52 -24.83 -20.91
N LYS A 457 -31.06 -24.16 -21.95
CA LYS A 457 -31.17 -24.75 -23.30
C LYS A 457 -29.80 -25.09 -23.89
N LEU A 458 -28.80 -24.23 -23.69
CA LEU A 458 -27.43 -24.51 -24.12
C LEU A 458 -26.81 -25.69 -23.37
N ALA A 459 -27.10 -25.82 -22.07
CA ALA A 459 -26.56 -26.87 -21.22
C ALA A 459 -27.07 -28.27 -21.60
N VAL A 460 -28.27 -28.37 -22.17
CA VAL A 460 -28.86 -29.67 -22.62
C VAL A 460 -28.72 -29.93 -24.13
N ARG A 461 -28.29 -28.94 -24.92
CA ARG A 461 -28.12 -29.07 -26.38
C ARG A 461 -26.80 -29.76 -26.73
N HIS A 462 -26.76 -30.52 -27.82
CA HIS A 462 -25.52 -31.03 -28.40
C HIS A 462 -25.02 -30.14 -29.57
N PRO A 463 -23.75 -29.70 -29.59
CA PRO A 463 -22.75 -29.83 -28.52
C PRO A 463 -23.06 -28.91 -27.32
N ARG A 464 -22.78 -29.40 -26.10
CA ARG A 464 -23.00 -28.66 -24.84
C ARG A 464 -21.87 -27.67 -24.60
N SER A 465 -21.78 -26.64 -25.44
CA SER A 465 -20.63 -25.73 -25.47
C SER A 465 -21.04 -24.28 -25.27
N CYS A 466 -20.21 -23.53 -24.55
CA CYS A 466 -20.33 -22.09 -24.42
C CYS A 466 -20.31 -21.42 -25.81
N PRO A 467 -21.26 -20.56 -26.17
CA PRO A 467 -21.28 -19.90 -27.48
C PRO A 467 -20.14 -18.88 -27.65
N ILE A 468 -19.54 -18.42 -26.55
CA ILE A 468 -18.43 -17.44 -26.57
C ILE A 468 -17.09 -18.13 -26.78
N CYS A 469 -16.79 -19.16 -25.99
CA CYS A 469 -15.45 -19.79 -25.97
C CYS A 469 -15.43 -21.27 -26.35
N ARG A 470 -16.58 -21.88 -26.64
CA ARG A 470 -16.76 -23.28 -27.03
C ARG A 470 -16.34 -24.33 -25.98
N GLN A 471 -15.96 -23.93 -24.77
CA GLN A 471 -15.72 -24.87 -23.67
C GLN A 471 -17.01 -25.60 -23.27
N PRO A 472 -16.91 -26.86 -22.80
CA PRO A 472 -18.07 -27.63 -22.36
C PRO A 472 -18.74 -26.99 -21.14
N ILE A 473 -20.07 -27.02 -21.10
CA ILE A 473 -20.87 -26.48 -19.99
C ILE A 473 -21.17 -27.62 -19.02
N SER A 474 -20.64 -27.55 -17.79
CA SER A 474 -20.93 -28.52 -16.71
C SER A 474 -22.19 -28.16 -15.92
N THR A 475 -22.30 -26.89 -15.56
CA THR A 475 -23.36 -26.35 -14.69
C THR A 475 -23.74 -24.94 -15.14
N VAL A 476 -25.01 -24.58 -14.94
CA VAL A 476 -25.49 -23.20 -15.15
C VAL A 476 -25.95 -22.64 -13.81
N LEU A 477 -25.47 -21.44 -13.45
CA LEU A 477 -25.88 -20.72 -12.25
C LEU A 477 -26.77 -19.53 -12.60
N LYS A 478 -27.88 -19.37 -11.86
CA LYS A 478 -28.74 -18.18 -11.94
C LYS A 478 -28.24 -17.10 -10.99
N LEU A 479 -28.13 -15.89 -11.49
CA LEU A 479 -27.76 -14.70 -10.74
C LEU A 479 -29.01 -14.08 -10.12
N SER A 480 -29.08 -14.01 -8.79
CA SER A 480 -30.11 -13.22 -8.10
C SER A 480 -29.51 -11.91 -7.58
N THR A 481 -30.17 -10.80 -7.87
CA THR A 481 -29.87 -9.50 -7.25
C THR A 481 -30.83 -9.31 -6.09
N HIS A 482 -30.48 -9.82 -4.90
CA HIS A 482 -31.18 -9.39 -3.69
C HIS A 482 -30.63 -8.04 -3.25
N ASP A 483 -31.48 -7.03 -3.33
CA ASP A 483 -31.20 -5.67 -2.92
C ASP A 483 -31.10 -5.60 -1.39
N ARG A 484 -29.88 -5.42 -0.85
CA ARG A 484 -29.70 -4.82 0.48
C ARG A 484 -29.10 -3.44 0.27
N ARG A 485 -29.98 -2.44 0.32
CA ARG A 485 -29.63 -1.02 0.39
C ARG A 485 -28.61 -0.74 1.50
N HIS A 486 -27.33 -0.75 1.16
CA HIS A 486 -26.28 -0.07 1.89
C HIS A 486 -25.45 0.76 0.91
N LYS A 487 -25.15 1.99 1.29
CA LYS A 487 -24.75 3.10 0.41
C LYS A 487 -23.35 3.01 -0.21
N ASP A 488 -22.76 1.80 -0.30
CA ASP A 488 -21.45 1.52 -0.92
C ASP A 488 -21.39 0.15 -1.62
N SER A 489 -22.53 -0.39 -2.05
CA SER A 489 -22.66 -1.82 -2.35
C SER A 489 -22.06 -2.24 -3.70
N LYS A 490 -20.95 -2.99 -3.65
CA LYS A 490 -20.71 -4.07 -4.62
C LYS A 490 -21.94 -4.98 -4.61
N VAL A 491 -22.60 -5.11 -5.77
CA VAL A 491 -23.70 -6.07 -5.96
C VAL A 491 -23.14 -7.46 -5.72
N LEU A 492 -23.51 -8.07 -4.60
CA LEU A 492 -23.13 -9.44 -4.24
C LEU A 492 -24.18 -10.34 -4.87
N VAL A 493 -23.80 -10.96 -6.00
CA VAL A 493 -24.70 -11.81 -6.75
C VAL A 493 -24.69 -13.21 -6.13
N LEU A 494 -25.77 -13.56 -5.45
CA LEU A 494 -25.96 -14.88 -4.86
C LEU A 494 -26.52 -15.81 -5.94
N ALA A 495 -25.84 -16.92 -6.18
CA ALA A 495 -26.34 -18.00 -7.01
C ALA A 495 -27.33 -18.82 -6.19
N ASN A 496 -28.62 -18.59 -6.41
CA ASN A 496 -29.67 -19.26 -5.63
C ASN A 496 -30.06 -20.63 -6.22
N GLU A 497 -29.77 -20.87 -7.49
CA GLU A 497 -30.20 -22.06 -8.23
C GLU A 497 -29.12 -22.50 -9.24
N GLY A 498 -28.77 -23.79 -9.24
CA GLY A 498 -27.83 -24.40 -10.17
C GLY A 498 -28.40 -25.65 -10.83
N LEU A 499 -28.28 -25.77 -12.16
CA LEU A 499 -28.62 -27.00 -12.89
C LEU A 499 -27.33 -27.73 -13.27
N ALA A 500 -27.06 -28.86 -12.61
CA ALA A 500 -25.96 -29.76 -12.96
C ALA A 500 -26.39 -30.67 -14.13
N VAL A 501 -25.60 -30.71 -15.20
CA VAL A 501 -25.89 -31.58 -16.35
C VAL A 501 -25.16 -32.91 -16.16
N VAL A 502 -25.91 -33.94 -15.76
CA VAL A 502 -25.38 -35.31 -15.66
C VAL A 502 -25.12 -35.83 -17.09
N PRO A 503 -23.92 -36.32 -17.41
CA PRO A 503 -23.69 -36.94 -18.72
C PRO A 503 -24.53 -38.22 -18.82
N SER A 504 -25.45 -38.27 -19.79
CA SER A 504 -26.22 -39.46 -20.12
C SER A 504 -25.28 -40.58 -20.62
N SER A 505 -25.03 -41.57 -19.77
CA SER A 505 -24.44 -42.85 -20.16
C SER A 505 -25.49 -43.70 -20.89
N SER A 506 -25.34 -43.88 -22.20
CA SER A 506 -25.56 -45.15 -22.93
C SER A 506 -25.69 -44.91 -24.44
N ALA A 507 -24.66 -45.31 -25.17
CA ALA A 507 -24.80 -45.91 -26.49
C ALA A 507 -23.82 -47.09 -26.52
N GLN A 508 -24.26 -48.23 -25.99
CA GLN A 508 -23.63 -49.53 -26.24
C GLN A 508 -24.08 -50.03 -27.62
N THR A 509 -23.13 -50.51 -28.41
CA THR A 509 -23.19 -51.65 -29.36
C THR A 509 -21.76 -51.78 -29.93
N HIS A 510 -21.08 -52.91 -30.09
CA HIS A 510 -21.35 -54.32 -29.84
C HIS A 510 -19.98 -55.07 -29.93
N SER A 511 -19.78 -56.14 -29.14
CA SER A 511 -18.98 -57.37 -29.38
C SER A 511 -17.58 -57.27 -30.05
N THR A 512 -16.49 -57.48 -29.30
CA THR A 512 -15.70 -58.74 -29.21
C THR A 512 -15.15 -59.30 -30.52
N GLU A 513 -13.82 -59.22 -30.72
CA GLU A 513 -12.92 -60.39 -30.80
C GLU A 513 -11.45 -59.98 -31.10
N THR A 514 -10.56 -60.48 -30.24
CA THR A 514 -9.23 -61.08 -30.52
C THR A 514 -8.16 -60.29 -31.29
N THR A 515 -7.00 -60.08 -30.66
CA THR A 515 -5.65 -60.06 -31.28
C THR A 515 -4.60 -60.02 -30.15
N THR A 516 -4.09 -61.14 -29.66
CA THR A 516 -2.77 -61.74 -30.00
C THR A 516 -1.65 -60.74 -30.31
N GLU A 517 -0.70 -60.64 -29.38
CA GLU A 517 0.68 -60.23 -29.61
C GLU A 517 1.35 -61.20 -30.60
N ILE A 518 1.95 -60.68 -31.69
CA ILE A 518 3.15 -61.25 -32.32
C ILE A 518 4.02 -60.10 -32.84
N GLU A 519 5.28 -60.19 -32.45
CA GLU A 519 6.43 -59.37 -32.77
C GLU A 519 7.03 -59.73 -34.15
N MET A 520 7.75 -58.76 -34.75
CA MET A 520 8.87 -58.93 -35.71
C MET A 520 8.65 -58.96 -37.25
N MET A 521 9.56 -58.19 -37.88
CA MET A 521 10.26 -58.35 -39.17
C MET A 521 9.63 -57.86 -40.49
N GLU A 522 10.09 -56.66 -40.88
CA GLU A 522 10.95 -56.36 -42.05
C GLU A 522 10.39 -56.43 -43.50
N ALA A 523 10.89 -55.47 -44.29
CA ALA A 523 10.53 -55.14 -45.67
C ALA A 523 10.86 -56.23 -46.70
N PRO A 524 10.40 -56.08 -47.96
CA PRO A 524 11.34 -55.53 -48.94
C PRO A 524 10.73 -54.57 -49.99
N GLN A 525 11.57 -53.63 -50.44
CA GLN A 525 11.40 -52.84 -51.65
C GLN A 525 11.76 -53.67 -52.90
N THR A 526 11.21 -53.30 -54.06
CA THR A 526 11.87 -53.38 -55.39
C THR A 526 11.08 -52.54 -56.40
N THR A 527 11.66 -51.41 -56.86
CA THR A 527 12.17 -51.12 -58.24
C THR A 527 11.06 -50.94 -59.30
N THR A 528 11.02 -49.91 -60.15
CA THR A 528 12.04 -49.49 -61.15
C THR A 528 11.81 -48.06 -61.69
N THR A 529 12.89 -47.52 -62.26
CA THR A 529 13.21 -46.25 -62.93
C THR A 529 12.68 -46.07 -64.37
N ASP A 530 12.53 -44.82 -64.85
CA ASP A 530 13.11 -44.27 -66.12
C ASP A 530 12.67 -42.79 -66.33
N SER A 531 13.56 -41.78 -66.31
CA SER A 531 14.40 -41.18 -67.39
C SER A 531 13.60 -40.42 -68.49
N SER A 532 13.53 -39.08 -68.44
CA SER A 532 14.34 -38.08 -69.20
C SER A 532 13.56 -37.48 -70.40
N PRO A 533 13.97 -36.35 -71.03
CA PRO A 533 15.22 -35.56 -70.89
C PRO A 533 15.10 -34.18 -70.23
#